data_AF-A0A218QPM6-F1
#
_entry.id   AF-A0A218QPM6-F1
#
_cell.length_a   1.000
_cell.length_b   1.000
_cell.length_c   1.000
_cell.angle_alpha   90.00
_cell.angle_beta   90.00
_cell.angle_gamma   90.00
#
_symmetry.space_group_name_H-M   'P 1'
#
loop_
_entity.id
_entity.type
_entity.pdbx_description
1 polymer ?
#
loop_
_entity_poly.entity_id
_entity_poly.type
_entity_poly.pdbx_seq_one_letter_code
_entity_poly.pdbx_strand_id
1 'polypeptide(L)'
;MQNHCLAKSIHQVGWGMFCTMLKYKAEMSGKIYQEVDRFFPSSKTCHVCLNQVGSLPLDVRFWTCENCFCKHDRDVNAAINLRDEGLRILTCQSPQVGKPAHGESGSSGTGDKACRPDISRSNRGRKKSTTALSAGQEAYTVRVGESLS
;
A
#
# COMPACT_ATOMS: atom_id res chain seq x y z
N MET A 1 14.68 12.99 -6.39
CA MET A 1 13.75 12.04 -7.05
C MET A 1 14.53 11.28 -8.10
N GLN A 2 14.34 9.97 -8.23
CA GLN A 2 15.16 9.12 -9.12
C GLN A 2 14.64 9.08 -10.56
N ASN A 3 13.34 9.32 -10.78
CA ASN A 3 12.74 9.35 -12.12
C ASN A 3 12.51 10.80 -12.57
N HIS A 4 13.40 11.32 -13.41
CA HIS A 4 13.36 12.73 -13.85
C HIS A 4 12.09 13.08 -14.65
N CYS A 5 11.56 12.12 -15.43
CA CYS A 5 10.36 12.30 -16.25
C CYS A 5 9.09 12.48 -15.40
N LEU A 6 8.99 11.78 -14.27
CA LEU A 6 7.83 11.82 -13.39
C LEU A 6 7.97 12.89 -12.29
N ALA A 7 9.19 13.26 -11.93
CA ALA A 7 9.45 14.26 -10.90
C ALA A 7 8.83 15.63 -11.24
N LYS A 8 8.93 16.05 -12.50
CA LYS A 8 8.39 17.33 -12.97
C LYS A 8 6.86 17.36 -12.86
N SER A 9 6.18 16.33 -13.37
CA SER A 9 4.73 16.26 -13.32
C SER A 9 4.21 16.15 -11.89
N ILE A 10 4.86 15.35 -11.02
CA ILE A 10 4.50 15.27 -9.59
C ILE A 10 4.64 16.62 -8.90
N HIS A 11 5.73 17.36 -9.18
CA HIS A 11 5.96 18.67 -8.57
C HIS A 11 4.89 19.69 -8.98
N GLN A 12 4.51 19.69 -10.26
CA GLN A 12 3.50 20.60 -10.81
C GLN A 12 2.09 20.41 -10.19
N VAL A 13 1.79 19.23 -9.63
CA VAL A 13 0.47 18.97 -9.02
C VAL A 13 0.30 19.65 -7.65
N GLY A 14 1.40 20.01 -6.96
CA GLY A 14 1.29 20.82 -5.73
C GLY A 14 0.66 20.09 -4.54
N TRP A 15 0.86 18.78 -4.40
CA TRP A 15 0.25 17.94 -3.35
C TRP A 15 0.40 18.47 -1.92
N GLY A 16 1.54 19.09 -1.58
CA GLY A 16 1.75 19.67 -0.26
C GLY A 16 0.78 20.82 0.04
N MET A 17 0.59 21.73 -0.91
CA MET A 17 -0.39 22.82 -0.78
C MET A 17 -1.82 22.29 -0.71
N PHE A 18 -2.13 21.27 -1.52
CA PHE A 18 -3.43 20.60 -1.49
C PHE A 18 -3.75 20.04 -0.10
N CYS A 19 -2.83 19.28 0.52
CA CYS A 19 -3.01 18.76 1.88
C CYS A 19 -3.16 19.89 2.92
N THR A 20 -2.34 20.94 2.83
CA THR A 20 -2.45 22.11 3.72
C THR A 20 -3.84 22.75 3.66
N MET A 21 -4.35 22.97 2.45
CA MET A 21 -5.66 23.59 2.24
C MET A 21 -6.81 22.67 2.67
N LEU A 22 -6.69 21.35 2.46
CA LEU A 22 -7.65 20.37 2.97
C LEU A 22 -7.73 20.40 4.50
N LYS A 23 -6.57 20.35 5.17
CA LYS A 23 -6.50 20.43 6.63
C LYS A 23 -7.13 21.71 7.15
N TYR A 24 -6.73 22.85 6.59
CA TYR A 24 -7.28 24.16 6.94
C TYR A 24 -8.81 24.20 6.84
N LYS A 25 -9.37 23.75 5.70
CA LYS A 25 -10.83 23.74 5.49
C LYS A 25 -11.56 22.74 6.37
N ALA A 26 -10.95 21.60 6.67
CA ALA A 26 -11.52 20.60 7.58
C ALA A 26 -11.64 21.17 9.00
N GLU A 27 -10.57 21.77 9.51
CA GLU A 27 -10.53 22.40 10.84
C GLU A 27 -11.55 23.54 10.95
N MET A 28 -11.63 24.41 9.93
CA MET A 28 -12.67 25.45 9.86
C MET A 28 -14.09 24.91 9.94
N SER A 29 -14.34 23.71 9.40
CA SER A 29 -15.65 23.09 9.37
C SER A 29 -15.93 22.22 10.61
N GLY A 30 -15.01 22.17 11.58
CA GLY A 30 -15.10 21.27 12.74
C GLY A 30 -14.97 19.78 12.37
N LYS A 31 -14.35 19.45 11.24
CA LYS A 31 -14.12 18.08 10.77
C LYS A 31 -12.72 17.59 11.14
N ILE A 32 -12.58 16.28 11.23
CA ILE A 32 -11.28 15.64 11.50
C ILE A 32 -10.53 15.43 10.18
N TYR A 33 -9.27 15.86 10.15
CA TYR A 33 -8.33 15.56 9.07
C TYR A 33 -7.35 14.49 9.55
N GLN A 34 -7.31 13.35 8.86
CA GLN A 34 -6.45 12.21 9.18
C GLN A 34 -5.61 11.82 7.98
N GLU A 35 -4.29 11.83 8.14
CA GLU A 35 -3.35 11.34 7.12
C GLU A 35 -3.09 9.83 7.31
N VAL A 36 -3.08 9.10 6.20
CA VAL A 36 -2.68 7.69 6.13
C VAL A 36 -1.21 7.62 5.72
N ASP A 37 -0.49 6.56 6.14
CA ASP A 37 0.91 6.37 5.79
C ASP A 37 1.14 6.42 4.26
N ARG A 38 2.19 7.14 3.85
CA ARG A 38 2.53 7.35 2.44
C ARG A 38 2.75 6.05 1.66
N PHE A 39 3.22 5.00 2.32
CA PHE A 39 3.55 3.71 1.72
C PHE A 39 2.46 2.65 1.98
N PHE A 40 1.32 3.05 2.52
CA PHE A 40 0.17 2.17 2.66
C PHE A 40 -0.24 1.60 1.29
N PRO A 41 -0.31 0.27 1.11
CA PRO A 41 -0.55 -0.37 -0.18
C PRO A 41 -2.04 -0.33 -0.58
N SER A 42 -2.67 0.84 -0.60
CA SER A 42 -4.10 1.02 -0.84
C SER A 42 -4.55 0.47 -2.20
N SER A 43 -3.79 0.70 -3.27
CA SER A 43 -4.12 0.20 -4.61
C SER A 43 -3.77 -1.27 -4.82
N LYS A 44 -2.84 -1.81 -4.04
CA LYS A 44 -2.35 -3.19 -4.13
C LYS A 44 -3.08 -4.16 -3.19
N THR A 45 -3.90 -3.67 -2.28
CA THR A 45 -4.65 -4.49 -1.34
C THR A 45 -6.05 -4.69 -1.87
N CYS A 46 -6.53 -5.92 -1.98
CA CYS A 46 -7.93 -6.20 -2.27
C CYS A 46 -8.79 -5.73 -1.10
N HIS A 47 -9.73 -4.80 -1.32
CA HIS A 47 -10.62 -4.34 -0.25
C HIS A 47 -11.61 -5.41 0.23
N VAL A 48 -11.83 -6.47 -0.56
CA VAL A 48 -12.78 -7.55 -0.21
C VAL A 48 -12.14 -8.60 0.68
N CYS A 49 -10.96 -9.11 0.31
CA CYS A 49 -10.32 -10.24 1.00
C CYS A 49 -8.98 -9.89 1.64
N LEU A 50 -8.56 -8.63 1.58
CA LEU A 50 -7.34 -8.13 2.22
C LEU A 50 -6.02 -8.74 1.67
N ASN A 51 -6.07 -9.53 0.60
CA ASN A 51 -4.87 -10.02 -0.08
C ASN A 51 -4.12 -8.87 -0.76
N GLN A 52 -2.80 -8.83 -0.59
CA GLN A 52 -1.93 -7.81 -1.20
C GLN A 52 -1.20 -8.39 -2.42
N VAL A 53 -1.32 -7.74 -3.58
CA VAL A 53 -0.55 -8.09 -4.76
C VAL A 53 0.87 -7.54 -4.69
N GLY A 54 1.85 -8.31 -5.15
CA GLY A 54 3.26 -7.91 -5.10
C GLY A 54 3.57 -6.74 -6.05
N SER A 55 3.14 -6.85 -7.30
CA SER A 55 3.35 -5.85 -8.34
C SER A 55 2.03 -5.42 -8.97
N LEU A 56 1.90 -4.12 -9.21
CA LEU A 56 0.75 -3.56 -9.91
C LEU A 56 1.24 -2.35 -10.74
N PRO A 57 1.60 -2.56 -12.03
CA PRO A 57 2.14 -1.52 -12.93
C PRO A 57 1.21 -0.32 -13.08
N LEU A 58 1.70 0.92 -13.33
CA LEU A 58 0.85 2.13 -13.28
C LEU A 58 -0.31 2.17 -14.28
N ASP A 59 -0.17 1.49 -15.41
CA ASP A 59 -1.10 1.39 -16.53
C ASP A 59 -2.31 0.46 -16.28
N VAL A 60 -2.24 -0.44 -15.30
CA VAL A 60 -3.30 -1.43 -15.04
C VAL A 60 -4.49 -0.83 -14.27
N ARG A 61 -5.43 -0.18 -14.96
CA ARG A 61 -6.59 0.47 -14.30
C ARG A 61 -7.58 -0.51 -13.66
N PHE A 62 -7.71 -1.71 -14.23
CA PHE A 62 -8.58 -2.77 -13.74
C PHE A 62 -7.79 -4.04 -13.49
N TRP A 63 -8.05 -4.74 -12.39
CA TRP A 63 -7.39 -6.00 -12.06
C TRP A 63 -8.34 -6.95 -11.32
N THR A 64 -8.08 -8.25 -11.42
CA THR A 64 -8.84 -9.28 -10.72
C THR A 64 -8.00 -9.81 -9.56
N CYS A 65 -8.60 -9.91 -8.38
CA CYS A 65 -7.92 -10.49 -7.23
C CYS A 65 -7.77 -12.01 -7.41
N GLU A 66 -6.55 -12.53 -7.30
CA GLU A 66 -6.28 -13.98 -7.44
C GLU A 66 -6.83 -14.83 -6.27
N ASN A 67 -7.10 -14.19 -5.12
CA ASN A 67 -7.58 -14.89 -3.93
C ASN A 67 -9.11 -15.00 -3.85
N CYS A 68 -9.83 -13.94 -4.24
CA CYS A 68 -11.30 -13.89 -4.14
C CYS A 68 -12.01 -13.67 -5.48
N PHE A 69 -11.27 -13.55 -6.58
CA PHE A 69 -11.77 -13.36 -7.95
C PHE A 69 -12.61 -12.09 -8.17
N CYS A 70 -12.65 -11.18 -7.20
CA CYS A 70 -13.31 -9.89 -7.36
C CYS A 70 -12.55 -9.03 -8.38
N LYS A 71 -13.31 -8.35 -9.25
CA LYS A 71 -12.78 -7.37 -10.21
C LYS A 71 -12.75 -6.00 -9.56
N HIS A 72 -11.64 -5.29 -9.70
CA HIS A 72 -11.42 -3.99 -9.09
C HIS A 72 -11.11 -2.93 -10.15
N ASP A 73 -11.74 -1.77 -10.01
CA ASP A 73 -11.14 -0.52 -10.44
C ASP A 73 -10.08 -0.13 -9.39
N ARG A 74 -8.86 0.18 -9.85
CA ARG A 74 -7.72 0.49 -8.99
C ARG A 74 -8.01 1.65 -8.04
N ASP A 75 -8.61 2.73 -8.53
CA ASP A 75 -8.77 3.97 -7.77
C ASP A 75 -9.93 3.82 -6.78
N VAL A 76 -11.03 3.17 -7.19
CA VAL A 76 -12.13 2.83 -6.28
C VAL A 76 -11.65 1.92 -5.15
N ASN A 77 -10.89 0.88 -5.48
CA ASN A 77 -10.31 -0.02 -4.48
C ASN A 77 -9.36 0.73 -3.53
N ALA A 78 -8.51 1.60 -4.06
CA ALA A 78 -7.61 2.42 -3.25
C ALA A 78 -8.37 3.36 -2.32
N ALA A 79 -9.45 3.99 -2.79
CA ALA A 79 -10.29 4.88 -2.00
C ALA A 79 -10.98 4.15 -0.83
N ILE A 80 -11.51 2.95 -1.07
CA ILE A 80 -12.11 2.11 -0.03
C ILE A 80 -11.07 1.76 1.03
N ASN A 81 -9.89 1.28 0.63
CA ASN A 81 -8.83 0.93 1.57
C ASN A 81 -8.33 2.14 2.37
N LEU A 82 -8.22 3.33 1.75
CA LEU A 82 -7.82 4.56 2.45
C LEU A 82 -8.88 5.01 3.47
N ARG A 83 -10.16 4.92 3.13
CA ARG A 83 -11.25 5.20 4.07
C ARG A 83 -11.17 4.27 5.28
N ASP A 84 -11.06 2.96 5.03
CA ASP A 84 -11.09 1.96 6.10
C ASP A 84 -9.85 2.07 6.99
N GLU A 85 -8.68 2.37 6.41
CA GLU A 85 -7.46 2.66 7.18
C GLU A 85 -7.57 3.96 7.98
N GLY A 86 -8.15 5.01 7.41
CA GLY A 86 -8.43 6.26 8.13
C GLY A 86 -9.33 6.04 9.33
N LEU A 87 -10.42 5.27 9.17
CA LEU A 87 -11.31 4.90 10.28
C LEU A 87 -10.58 4.08 11.35
N ARG A 88 -9.76 3.10 10.94
CA ARG A 88 -8.95 2.31 11.86
C ARG A 88 -8.04 3.21 12.70
N ILE A 89 -7.33 4.14 12.08
CA ILE A 89 -6.45 5.09 12.78
C ILE A 89 -7.23 5.91 13.81
N LEU A 90 -8.40 6.45 13.45
CA LEU A 90 -9.23 7.24 14.36
C LEU A 90 -9.71 6.42 15.56
N THR A 91 -10.14 5.17 15.34
CA THR A 91 -10.59 4.29 16.44
C THR A 91 -9.46 3.88 17.37
N CYS A 92 -8.24 3.66 16.86
CA CYS A 92 -7.07 3.33 17.67
C CYS A 92 -6.53 4.51 18.47
N GLN A 93 -6.71 5.74 17.98
CA GLN A 93 -6.15 6.95 18.59
C GLN A 93 -7.00 7.55 19.69
N SER A 94 -8.23 7.08 19.89
CA SER A 94 -9.11 7.61 20.94
C SER A 94 -8.57 7.23 22.33
N PRO A 95 -8.02 8.16 23.13
CA PRO A 95 -7.89 7.91 24.55
C PRO A 95 -9.31 7.87 25.10
N GLN A 96 -9.62 6.87 25.92
CA GLN A 96 -10.93 6.72 26.56
C GLN A 96 -11.32 8.02 27.27
N VAL A 97 -12.17 8.86 26.65
CA VAL A 97 -12.79 10.00 27.33
C VAL A 97 -13.93 9.43 28.17
N GLY A 98 -13.63 9.18 29.45
CA GLY A 98 -14.59 9.08 30.56
C GLY A 98 -15.79 8.12 30.42
N LYS A 99 -15.62 6.87 30.86
CA LYS A 99 -16.72 6.08 31.46
C LYS A 99 -16.62 6.18 32.98
N PRO A 100 -17.69 6.49 33.76
CA PRO A 100 -17.68 6.23 35.18
C PRO A 100 -17.93 4.73 35.46
N ALA A 101 -17.29 4.23 36.51
CA ALA A 101 -17.18 2.83 36.90
C ALA A 101 -18.43 2.32 37.65
N HIS A 102 -18.81 1.05 37.42
CA HIS A 102 -19.18 0.03 38.42
C HIS A 102 -19.20 -1.37 37.72
N GLY A 103 -18.84 -2.45 38.44
CA GLY A 103 -18.56 -3.82 37.96
C GLY A 103 -19.74 -4.52 37.23
N GLU A 104 -19.62 -5.71 36.62
CA GLU A 104 -19.00 -6.95 37.09
C GLU A 104 -18.59 -7.89 35.92
N SER A 105 -17.88 -8.97 36.29
CA SER A 105 -17.24 -10.04 35.50
C SER A 105 -18.16 -11.05 34.80
N GLY A 106 -17.71 -11.59 33.66
CA GLY A 106 -18.24 -12.83 33.07
C GLY A 106 -17.56 -13.25 31.76
N SER A 107 -16.72 -14.28 31.81
CA SER A 107 -15.94 -14.86 30.70
C SER A 107 -16.76 -15.82 29.84
N SER A 108 -16.59 -15.80 28.50
CA SER A 108 -16.47 -17.02 27.65
C SER A 108 -16.46 -16.73 26.15
N GLY A 109 -15.51 -17.36 25.42
CA GLY A 109 -15.77 -17.88 24.06
C GLY A 109 -15.04 -17.25 22.87
N THR A 110 -13.90 -17.85 22.50
CA THR A 110 -13.36 -18.11 21.14
C THR A 110 -13.35 -16.94 20.13
N GLY A 111 -12.20 -16.31 19.84
CA GLY A 111 -11.24 -16.82 18.84
C GLY A 111 -11.85 -16.61 17.45
N ASP A 112 -11.69 -15.45 16.82
CA ASP A 112 -10.59 -15.22 15.87
C ASP A 112 -10.06 -13.77 15.91
N LYS A 113 -8.80 -13.61 16.31
CA LYS A 113 -8.06 -12.35 16.15
C LYS A 113 -7.55 -12.32 14.71
N ALA A 114 -8.24 -11.63 13.81
CA ALA A 114 -7.60 -11.14 12.58
C ALA A 114 -6.64 -9.98 12.96
N CYS A 115 -5.57 -10.29 13.69
CA CYS A 115 -4.45 -9.38 13.85
C CYS A 115 -3.70 -9.37 12.54
N ARG A 116 -3.90 -8.32 11.73
CA ARG A 116 -2.98 -8.03 10.64
C ARG A 116 -1.60 -7.75 11.25
N PRO A 117 -0.52 -8.26 10.64
CA PRO A 117 0.81 -8.06 11.18
C PRO A 117 1.14 -6.56 11.17
N ASP A 118 1.65 -6.07 12.29
CA ASP A 118 2.25 -4.74 12.38
C ASP A 118 3.37 -4.64 11.34
N ILE A 119 3.23 -3.72 10.37
CA ILE A 119 4.34 -3.37 9.48
C ILE A 119 5.41 -2.69 10.35
N SER A 120 6.44 -3.48 10.70
CA SER A 120 7.63 -2.93 11.33
C SER A 120 8.37 -2.04 10.32
N ARG A 121 8.64 -0.81 10.71
CA ARG A 121 9.42 0.15 9.92
C ARG A 121 10.86 -0.33 9.82
N SER A 122 11.25 -0.94 8.70
CA SER A 122 12.65 -1.29 8.48
C SER A 122 13.47 -0.02 8.18
N ASN A 123 14.37 0.35 9.08
CA ASN A 123 15.28 1.49 8.93
C ASN A 123 16.56 1.12 8.15
N ARG A 124 16.47 0.26 7.11
CA ARG A 124 17.64 -0.16 6.32
C ARG A 124 17.84 0.77 5.12
N GLY A 125 18.90 1.58 5.23
CA GLY A 125 19.32 2.52 4.23
C GLY A 125 19.67 1.91 2.86
N ARG A 126 19.76 2.84 1.91
CA ARG A 126 20.29 2.80 0.55
C ARG A 126 21.29 1.65 0.29
N LYS A 127 20.85 0.56 -0.33
CA LYS A 127 21.76 -0.45 -0.91
C LYS A 127 22.34 0.09 -2.22
N LYS A 128 23.67 0.14 -2.29
CA LYS A 128 24.46 0.46 -3.49
C LYS A 128 24.65 -0.87 -4.22
N SER A 129 24.14 -1.00 -5.45
CA SER A 129 24.43 -2.19 -6.28
C SER A 129 25.52 -1.83 -7.28
N THR A 130 26.75 -2.18 -6.95
CA THR A 130 27.84 -2.38 -7.90
C THR A 130 27.97 -3.88 -8.08
N THR A 131 27.68 -4.41 -9.27
CA THR A 131 27.96 -5.80 -9.61
C THR A 131 29.27 -5.84 -10.38
N ALA A 132 30.28 -6.49 -9.81
CA ALA A 132 31.53 -6.82 -10.51
C ALA A 132 31.31 -8.06 -11.38
N LEU A 133 31.74 -7.99 -12.65
CA LEU A 133 31.83 -9.13 -13.55
C LEU A 133 33.20 -9.79 -13.38
N SER A 134 33.23 -11.07 -13.06
CA SER A 134 34.42 -11.93 -13.17
C SER A 134 34.24 -12.94 -14.29
N ALA A 135 35.36 -13.24 -14.93
CA ALA A 135 35.50 -13.85 -16.25
C ALA A 135 35.30 -15.37 -16.32
N GLY A 136 34.89 -15.82 -17.50
CA GLY A 136 35.36 -17.05 -18.15
C GLY A 136 34.56 -18.33 -17.89
N GLN A 137 33.89 -18.84 -18.93
CA GLN A 137 34.17 -20.18 -19.49
C GLN A 137 33.37 -20.43 -20.78
N GLU A 138 34.16 -20.50 -21.87
CA GLU A 138 34.12 -21.43 -23.01
C GLU A 138 32.92 -21.49 -23.97
N ALA A 139 33.24 -21.15 -25.22
CA ALA A 139 32.44 -21.36 -26.41
C ALA A 139 32.56 -22.80 -26.91
N TYR A 140 31.43 -23.38 -27.33
CA TYR A 140 31.41 -24.45 -28.32
C TYR A 140 30.24 -24.21 -29.30
N THR A 141 30.40 -24.70 -30.52
CA THR A 141 29.83 -24.17 -31.75
C THR A 141 28.80 -25.14 -32.39
N VAL A 142 28.00 -24.60 -33.35
CA VAL A 142 27.68 -25.21 -34.68
C VAL A 142 26.55 -26.30 -34.72
N ARG A 143 25.55 -26.38 -35.62
CA ARG A 143 25.11 -25.78 -36.94
C ARG A 143 23.56 -25.78 -37.01
N VAL A 144 22.88 -24.76 -37.56
CA VAL A 144 22.31 -24.64 -38.93
C VAL A 144 21.82 -25.93 -39.60
N GLY A 145 20.48 -26.05 -39.69
CA GLY A 145 19.77 -26.43 -40.91
C GLY A 145 19.47 -27.91 -41.16
N GLU A 146 18.24 -28.33 -40.90
CA GLU A 146 17.58 -29.41 -41.65
C GLU A 146 16.20 -28.94 -42.11
N SER A 147 16.15 -28.64 -43.40
CA SER A 147 14.97 -28.69 -44.24
C SER A 147 15.16 -29.87 -45.17
N LEU A 148 14.19 -30.79 -45.26
CA LEU A 148 13.76 -31.45 -46.50
C LEU A 148 12.61 -32.42 -46.23
N SER A 149 11.56 -32.24 -47.04
CA SER A 149 10.55 -33.20 -47.54
C SER A 149 9.68 -33.97 -46.54
#